data_AF-A0A9X6AI60-F1
#
_entry.id   AF-A0A9X6AI60-F1
#
_cell.length_a   1.000
_cell.length_b   1.000
_cell.length_c   1.000
_cell.angle_alpha   90.00
_cell.angle_beta   90.00
_cell.angle_gamma   90.00
#
_symmetry.space_group_name_H-M   'P 1'
#
loop_
_entity.id
_entity.type
_entity.pdbx_description
1 polymer ?
#
loop_
_entity_poly.entity_id
_entity_poly.type
_entity_poly.pdbx_seq_one_letter_code
_entity_poly.pdbx_strand_id
1 'polypeptide(L)'
;MLVDSPPEQRAETAPAPPSRQAIRAVGLLASLGLLVLVALASIAIGAKALPLDQVWHGLFHGTGTYSDVVVDDRISRTVLGLLVGAALGLSGAVLQALTRNPLADPGLLGINAGASAAVVTAITYFGVTSLSGYVWFAFFGAAAVGALVWFLGGSRGA
;
A
#
# COMPACT_ATOMS: atom_id res chain seq x y z
N MET A 1 55.27 49.35 15.70
CA MET A 1 54.95 47.99 15.21
C MET A 1 53.44 47.85 15.18
N LEU A 2 52.82 48.25 14.06
CA LEU A 2 51.44 47.93 13.73
C LEU A 2 51.46 46.51 13.18
N VAL A 3 50.95 45.56 13.97
CA VAL A 3 50.65 44.21 13.46
C VAL A 3 49.23 44.30 12.92
N ASP A 4 49.11 44.50 11.61
CA ASP A 4 47.83 44.31 10.92
C ASP A 4 47.38 42.87 11.18
N SER A 5 46.26 42.72 11.89
CA SER A 5 45.62 41.41 12.03
C SER A 5 45.11 40.99 10.66
N PRO A 6 45.40 39.75 10.19
CA PRO A 6 44.90 39.30 8.90
C PRO A 6 43.38 39.42 8.87
N PRO A 7 42.78 39.82 7.73
CA PRO A 7 41.33 39.97 7.64
C PRO A 7 40.69 38.63 7.99
N GLU A 8 39.76 38.63 8.94
CA GLU A 8 38.98 37.44 9.25
C GLU A 8 38.31 36.99 7.96
N GLN A 9 38.83 35.90 7.42
CA GLN A 9 38.29 35.18 6.30
C GLN A 9 36.93 34.67 6.78
N ARG A 10 35.88 35.49 6.58
CA ARG A 10 34.48 35.13 6.84
C ARG A 10 34.33 33.73 6.29
N ALA A 11 34.21 32.77 7.20
CA ALA A 11 33.90 31.40 6.84
C ALA A 11 32.68 31.49 5.95
N GLU A 12 32.89 31.26 4.66
CA GLU A 12 31.85 31.19 3.66
C GLU A 12 30.86 30.18 4.21
N THR A 13 29.70 30.67 4.67
CA THR A 13 28.73 29.90 5.43
C THR A 13 28.29 28.75 4.54
N ALA A 14 28.90 27.58 4.75
CA ALA A 14 28.52 26.35 4.08
C ALA A 14 27.00 26.17 4.28
N PRO A 15 26.24 25.87 3.22
CA PRO A 15 24.79 25.77 3.32
C PRO A 15 24.44 24.74 4.40
N ALA A 16 23.63 25.17 5.37
CA ALA A 16 23.20 24.29 6.45
C ALA A 16 22.52 23.04 5.86
N PRO A 17 22.82 21.83 6.36
CA PRO A 17 22.21 20.63 5.82
C PRO A 17 20.68 20.72 5.93
N PRO A 18 19.93 20.27 4.90
CA PRO A 18 18.48 20.34 4.92
C PRO A 18 17.93 19.64 6.16
N SER A 19 16.93 20.25 6.79
CA SER A 19 16.32 19.68 7.99
C SER A 19 15.75 18.29 7.68
N ARG A 20 15.82 17.36 8.64
CA ARG A 20 15.24 16.01 8.49
C ARG A 20 13.75 16.06 8.10
N GLN A 21 13.04 17.13 8.44
CA GLN A 21 11.66 17.39 8.05
C GLN A 21 11.53 17.68 6.55
N ALA A 22 12.43 18.49 5.97
CA ALA A 22 12.43 18.78 4.53
C ALA A 22 12.66 17.52 3.70
N ILE A 23 13.61 16.66 4.11
CA ILE A 23 13.89 15.39 3.43
C ILE A 23 12.66 14.47 3.45
N ARG A 24 11.98 14.36 4.59
CA ARG A 24 10.74 13.56 4.72
C ARG A 24 9.61 14.12 3.86
N ALA A 25 9.41 15.43 3.86
CA ALA A 25 8.36 16.08 3.07
C ALA A 25 8.59 15.87 1.57
N VAL A 26 9.81 16.06 1.09
CA VAL A 26 10.19 15.77 -0.31
C VAL A 26 9.97 14.30 -0.64
N GLY A 27 10.36 13.39 0.24
CA GLY A 27 10.13 11.95 0.07
C GLY A 27 8.64 11.61 -0.07
N LEU A 28 7.79 12.14 0.81
CA LEU A 28 6.34 11.93 0.78
C LEU A 28 5.70 12.48 -0.50
N LEU A 29 6.09 13.69 -0.91
CA LEU A 29 5.60 14.30 -2.15
C LEU A 29 6.03 13.50 -3.38
N ALA A 30 7.29 13.03 -3.41
CA ALA A 30 7.77 12.17 -4.49
C ALA A 30 7.03 10.83 -4.53
N SER A 31 6.79 10.20 -3.38
CA SER A 31 5.99 8.96 -3.29
C SER A 31 4.54 9.17 -3.73
N LEU A 32 3.92 10.29 -3.37
CA LEU A 32 2.57 10.63 -3.79
C LEU A 32 2.51 10.87 -5.31
N GLY A 33 3.47 11.61 -5.87
CA GLY A 33 3.58 11.80 -7.31
C GLY A 33 3.75 10.47 -8.06
N LEU A 34 4.63 9.60 -7.56
CA LEU A 34 4.81 8.25 -8.12
C LEU A 34 3.52 7.41 -8.03
N LEU A 35 2.81 7.48 -6.90
CA LEU A 35 1.53 6.76 -6.73
C LEU A 35 0.49 7.21 -7.76
N VAL A 36 0.36 8.52 -7.99
CA VAL A 36 -0.55 9.06 -9.02
C VAL A 36 -0.14 8.58 -10.41
N LEU A 37 1.14 8.62 -10.75
CA LEU A 37 1.64 8.14 -12.05
C LEU A 37 1.35 6.66 -12.25
N VAL A 38 1.59 5.82 -11.24
CA VAL A 38 1.31 4.38 -11.30
C VAL A 38 -0.19 4.10 -11.39
N ALA A 39 -1.03 4.88 -10.70
CA ALA A 39 -2.49 4.75 -10.79
C ALA A 39 -3.00 5.08 -12.21
N LEU A 40 -2.52 6.17 -12.82
CA LEU A 40 -2.85 6.51 -14.20
C LEU A 40 -2.34 5.46 -15.19
N ALA A 41 -1.11 4.98 -14.99
CA ALA A 41 -0.53 3.90 -15.78
C ALA A 41 -1.35 2.60 -15.66
N SER A 42 -1.86 2.27 -14.47
CA SER A 42 -2.71 1.10 -14.23
C SER A 42 -4.04 1.17 -15.00
N ILE A 43 -4.56 2.37 -15.28
CA ILE A 43 -5.79 2.55 -16.08
C ILE A 43 -5.46 2.46 -17.57
N ALA A 44 -4.33 3.05 -18.01
CA ALA A 44 -3.93 3.06 -19.41
C ALA A 44 -3.42 1.68 -19.91
N ILE A 45 -2.69 0.95 -19.06
CA ILE A 45 -2.02 -0.30 -19.41
C ILE A 45 -2.82 -1.49 -18.86
N GLY A 46 -3.18 -2.42 -19.74
CA GLY A 46 -3.91 -3.62 -19.34
C GLY A 46 -3.74 -4.77 -20.34
N ALA A 47 -4.40 -5.90 -20.05
CA ALA A 47 -4.30 -7.12 -20.85
C ALA A 47 -4.68 -6.94 -22.33
N LYS A 48 -5.51 -5.94 -22.64
CA LYS A 48 -5.81 -5.52 -24.01
C LYS A 48 -5.23 -4.14 -24.27
N ALA A 49 -4.47 -3.99 -25.35
CA ALA A 49 -3.99 -2.70 -25.80
C ALA A 49 -5.21 -1.86 -26.25
N LEU A 50 -5.46 -0.77 -25.54
CA LEU A 50 -6.44 0.25 -25.93
C LEU A 50 -5.65 1.51 -26.29
N PRO A 51 -5.95 2.16 -27.42
CA PRO A 51 -5.35 3.45 -27.73
C PRO A 51 -5.86 4.50 -26.74
N LEU A 52 -5.05 5.53 -26.47
CA LEU A 52 -5.28 6.49 -25.38
C LEU A 52 -6.59 7.28 -25.55
N ASP A 53 -7.05 7.48 -26.78
CA ASP A 53 -8.35 8.08 -27.09
C ASP A 53 -9.51 7.23 -26.53
N GLN A 54 -9.43 5.91 -26.64
CA GLN A 54 -10.46 5.00 -26.12
C GLN A 54 -10.42 4.90 -24.59
N VAL A 55 -9.23 5.01 -23.99
CA VAL A 55 -9.11 5.11 -22.52
C VAL A 55 -9.75 6.41 -22.02
N TRP A 56 -9.49 7.53 -22.70
CA TRP A 56 -10.10 8.82 -22.38
C TRP A 56 -11.61 8.83 -22.59
N HIS A 57 -12.08 8.22 -23.67
CA HIS A 57 -13.50 8.06 -23.95
C HIS A 57 -14.18 7.24 -22.86
N GLY A 58 -13.62 6.08 -22.49
CA GLY A 58 -14.17 5.23 -21.43
C GLY A 58 -14.20 5.90 -20.05
N LEU A 59 -13.27 6.82 -19.77
CA LEU A 59 -13.22 7.57 -18.51
C LEU A 59 -14.31 8.64 -18.39
N PHE A 60 -14.62 9.36 -19.47
CA PHE A 60 -15.43 10.59 -19.40
C PHE A 60 -16.71 10.56 -20.24
N HIS A 61 -16.79 9.69 -21.24
CA HIS A 61 -17.85 9.68 -22.25
C HIS A 61 -18.46 8.29 -22.47
N GLY A 62 -18.29 7.36 -21.51
CA GLY A 62 -18.67 5.96 -21.67
C GLY A 62 -20.09 5.79 -22.23
N THR A 63 -20.19 5.16 -23.40
CA THR A 63 -21.45 4.88 -24.11
C THR A 63 -21.85 3.41 -24.02
N GLY A 64 -21.08 2.60 -23.28
CA GLY A 64 -21.32 1.17 -23.10
C GLY A 64 -20.57 0.29 -24.11
N THR A 65 -19.53 0.83 -24.74
CA THR A 65 -18.68 0.07 -25.66
C THR A 65 -17.81 -0.93 -24.90
N TYR A 66 -17.24 -1.90 -25.63
CA TYR A 66 -16.31 -2.88 -25.05
C TYR A 66 -15.10 -2.21 -24.34
N SER A 67 -14.58 -1.12 -24.91
CA SER A 67 -13.50 -0.32 -24.32
C SER A 67 -13.91 0.31 -22.99
N ASP A 68 -15.15 0.79 -22.88
CA ASP A 68 -15.65 1.43 -21.65
C ASP A 68 -15.72 0.43 -20.50
N VAL A 69 -16.24 -0.78 -20.76
CA VAL A 69 -16.29 -1.86 -19.75
C VAL A 69 -14.88 -2.25 -19.30
N VAL A 70 -13.93 -2.35 -20.23
CA VAL A 70 -12.53 -2.65 -19.90
C VAL A 70 -11.91 -1.53 -19.05
N VAL A 71 -12.24 -0.27 -19.32
CA VAL A 71 -11.76 0.87 -18.52
C VAL A 71 -12.38 0.84 -17.12
N ASP A 72 -13.67 0.52 -17.00
CA ASP A 72 -14.36 0.40 -15.70
C ASP A 72 -13.78 -0.73 -14.82
N ASP A 73 -13.48 -1.89 -15.41
CA ASP A 73 -12.79 -2.99 -14.74
C ASP A 73 -11.38 -2.57 -14.25
N ARG A 74 -10.65 -1.79 -15.06
CA ARG A 74 -9.32 -1.28 -14.67
C ARG A 74 -9.42 -0.28 -13.53
N ILE A 75 -10.39 0.64 -13.57
CA ILE A 75 -10.64 1.60 -12.49
C ILE A 75 -10.96 0.85 -11.21
N SER A 76 -11.89 -0.10 -11.25
CA SER A 76 -12.27 -0.94 -10.11
C SER A 76 -11.05 -1.66 -9.52
N ARG A 77 -10.18 -2.24 -10.37
CA ARG A 77 -8.93 -2.87 -9.93
C ARG A 77 -7.94 -1.87 -9.33
N THR A 78 -7.76 -0.69 -9.92
CA THR A 78 -6.86 0.35 -9.40
C THR A 78 -7.33 0.83 -8.03
N VAL A 79 -8.63 1.08 -7.86
CA VAL A 79 -9.22 1.46 -6.57
C VAL A 79 -8.99 0.38 -5.52
N LEU A 80 -9.26 -0.89 -5.86
CA LEU A 80 -8.97 -2.01 -4.95
C LEU A 80 -7.49 -2.08 -4.57
N GLY A 81 -6.59 -1.90 -5.53
CA GLY A 81 -5.15 -1.87 -5.29
C GLY A 81 -4.72 -0.75 -4.34
N LEU A 82 -5.28 0.44 -4.49
CA LEU A 82 -5.02 1.59 -3.60
C LEU A 82 -5.53 1.32 -2.18
N LEU A 83 -6.75 0.80 -2.05
CA LEU A 83 -7.35 0.48 -0.75
C LEU A 83 -6.57 -0.63 -0.01
N VAL A 84 -6.23 -1.70 -0.72
CA VAL A 84 -5.43 -2.81 -0.17
C VAL A 84 -4.03 -2.34 0.20
N GLY A 85 -3.37 -1.56 -0.66
CA GLY A 85 -2.05 -0.99 -0.38
C GLY A 85 -2.04 -0.08 0.84
N ALA A 86 -3.05 0.79 0.97
CA ALA A 86 -3.20 1.66 2.14
C ALA A 86 -3.45 0.85 3.44
N ALA A 87 -4.31 -0.17 3.38
CA ALA A 87 -4.58 -1.04 4.52
C ALA A 87 -3.33 -1.82 4.96
N LEU A 88 -2.57 -2.37 4.02
CA LEU A 88 -1.30 -3.07 4.29
C LEU A 88 -0.24 -2.12 4.86
N GLY A 89 -0.09 -0.93 4.27
CA GLY A 89 0.83 0.09 4.76
C GLY A 89 0.51 0.55 6.19
N LEU A 90 -0.77 0.77 6.50
CA LEU A 90 -1.23 1.12 7.84
C LEU A 90 -1.00 -0.02 8.83
N SER A 91 -1.38 -1.25 8.46
CA SER A 91 -1.19 -2.44 9.30
C SER A 91 0.30 -2.67 9.63
N GLY A 92 1.17 -2.55 8.63
CA GLY A 92 2.63 -2.61 8.80
C GLY A 92 3.15 -1.51 9.73
N ALA A 93 2.74 -0.25 9.53
CA ALA A 93 3.14 0.85 10.39
C ALA A 93 2.70 0.67 11.84
N VAL A 94 1.47 0.21 12.07
CA VAL A 94 0.93 -0.10 13.41
C VAL A 94 1.73 -1.21 14.07
N LEU A 95 2.01 -2.30 13.37
CA LEU A 95 2.79 -3.41 13.92
C LEU A 95 4.25 -3.07 14.16
N GLN A 96 4.88 -2.31 13.29
CA GLN A 96 6.24 -1.81 13.49
C GLN A 96 6.31 -0.89 14.71
N ALA A 97 5.32 -0.03 14.92
CA ALA A 97 5.24 0.84 16.10
C ALA A 97 4.99 0.06 17.39
N LEU A 98 4.08 -0.92 17.37
CA LEU A 98 3.73 -1.74 18.53
C LEU A 98 4.88 -2.64 18.97
N THR A 99 5.54 -3.29 18.01
CA THR A 99 6.68 -4.18 18.28
C THR A 99 8.00 -3.41 18.46
N ARG A 100 8.02 -2.11 18.11
CA ARG A 100 9.24 -1.30 17.98
C ARG A 100 10.30 -1.97 17.10
N ASN A 101 9.85 -2.78 16.13
CA ASN A 101 10.70 -3.53 15.22
C ASN A 101 10.36 -3.13 13.78
N PRO A 102 11.27 -2.45 13.06
CA PRO A 102 11.02 -2.03 11.67
C PRO A 102 10.87 -3.19 10.69
N LEU A 103 11.20 -4.43 11.10
CA LEU A 103 11.03 -5.65 10.31
C LEU A 103 9.70 -6.38 10.60
N ALA A 104 8.88 -5.87 11.53
CA ALA A 104 7.60 -6.49 11.83
C ALA A 104 6.62 -6.31 10.65
N ASP A 105 5.93 -7.39 10.31
CA ASP A 105 4.96 -7.46 9.22
C ASP A 105 3.72 -8.27 9.66
N PRO A 106 2.49 -7.82 9.35
CA PRO A 106 1.27 -8.53 9.70
C PRO A 106 1.17 -9.95 9.16
N GLY A 107 1.79 -10.23 8.01
CA GLY A 107 1.84 -11.56 7.42
C GLY A 107 2.59 -12.57 8.29
N LEU A 108 3.55 -12.14 9.09
CA LEU A 108 4.32 -13.01 10.01
C LEU A 108 3.45 -13.60 11.13
N LEU A 109 2.31 -12.99 11.44
CA LEU A 109 1.36 -13.50 12.44
C LEU A 109 0.50 -14.66 11.90
N GLY A 110 0.70 -15.08 10.66
CA GLY A 110 -0.05 -16.18 10.04
C GLY A 110 -1.46 -15.81 9.57
N ILE A 111 -1.85 -14.53 9.66
CA ILE A 111 -3.19 -14.04 9.27
C ILE A 111 -3.47 -14.36 7.79
N ASN A 112 -2.49 -14.16 6.90
CA ASN A 112 -2.62 -14.48 5.47
C ASN A 112 -2.77 -15.98 5.21
N ALA A 113 -2.05 -16.81 5.97
CA ALA A 113 -2.16 -18.26 5.90
C ALA A 113 -3.52 -18.75 6.41
N GLY A 114 -4.02 -18.16 7.51
CA GLY A 114 -5.33 -18.44 8.07
C GLY A 114 -6.47 -18.11 7.11
N ALA A 115 -6.42 -16.92 6.51
CA ALA A 115 -7.36 -16.52 5.47
C ALA A 115 -7.35 -17.49 4.28
N SER A 116 -6.17 -17.80 3.76
CA SER A 116 -6.03 -18.70 2.60
C SER A 116 -6.52 -20.12 2.91
N ALA A 117 -6.17 -20.65 4.09
CA ALA A 117 -6.63 -21.97 4.52
C ALA A 117 -8.15 -22.01 4.63
N ALA A 118 -8.78 -21.01 5.24
CA ALA A 118 -10.24 -20.95 5.35
C ALA A 118 -10.93 -20.88 3.98
N VAL A 119 -10.40 -20.12 3.02
CA VAL A 119 -10.92 -20.07 1.65
C VAL A 119 -10.79 -21.42 0.95
N VAL A 120 -9.63 -22.07 1.03
CA VAL A 120 -9.42 -23.39 0.43
C VAL A 120 -10.37 -24.41 1.06
N THR A 121 -10.54 -24.40 2.38
CA THR A 121 -11.52 -25.26 3.06
C THR A 121 -12.95 -24.97 2.59
N ALA A 122 -13.32 -23.70 2.41
CA ALA A 122 -14.63 -23.29 1.88
C ALA A 122 -14.89 -23.85 0.48
N ILE A 123 -13.90 -23.78 -0.41
CA ILE A 123 -14.01 -24.30 -1.77
C ILE A 123 -14.09 -25.83 -1.74
N THR A 124 -13.18 -26.50 -1.04
CA THR A 124 -13.03 -27.96 -1.10
C THR A 124 -14.13 -28.71 -0.36
N TYR A 125 -14.55 -28.24 0.81
CA TYR A 125 -15.48 -28.98 1.68
C TYR A 125 -16.89 -28.41 1.67
N PHE A 126 -17.04 -27.09 1.53
CA PHE A 126 -18.35 -26.43 1.54
C PHE A 126 -18.87 -26.10 0.13
N GLY A 127 -18.06 -26.33 -0.92
CA GLY A 127 -18.46 -26.09 -2.30
C GLY A 127 -18.76 -24.63 -2.61
N VAL A 128 -18.17 -23.69 -1.86
CA VAL A 128 -18.34 -22.25 -2.11
C VAL A 128 -17.71 -21.93 -3.47
N THR A 129 -18.48 -21.28 -4.34
CA THR A 129 -18.02 -20.88 -5.68
C THR A 129 -18.12 -19.37 -5.92
N SER A 130 -18.76 -18.63 -5.01
CA SER A 130 -18.96 -17.19 -5.15
C SER A 130 -17.80 -16.39 -4.54
N LEU A 131 -17.43 -15.30 -5.21
CA LEU A 131 -16.38 -14.39 -4.74
C LEU A 131 -16.72 -13.79 -3.36
N SER A 132 -17.98 -13.42 -3.14
CA SER A 132 -18.45 -12.92 -1.84
C SER A 132 -18.29 -13.96 -0.73
N GLY A 133 -18.52 -15.25 -1.04
CA GLY A 133 -18.26 -16.35 -0.12
C GLY A 133 -16.78 -16.44 0.25
N TYR A 134 -15.88 -16.37 -0.74
CA TYR A 134 -14.44 -16.38 -0.47
C TYR A 134 -14.01 -15.26 0.47
N VAL A 135 -14.53 -14.05 0.28
CA VAL A 135 -14.20 -12.89 1.13
C VAL A 135 -14.57 -13.14 2.60
N TRP A 136 -15.78 -13.64 2.87
CA TRP A 136 -16.21 -13.89 4.25
C TRP A 136 -15.42 -15.01 4.93
N PHE A 137 -15.12 -16.09 4.21
CA PHE A 137 -14.27 -17.16 4.73
C PHE A 137 -12.83 -16.70 4.97
N ALA A 138 -12.28 -15.85 4.09
CA ALA A 138 -10.97 -15.24 4.29
C ALA A 138 -10.93 -14.39 5.57
N PHE A 139 -11.94 -13.53 5.78
CA PHE A 139 -12.06 -12.73 7.01
C PHE A 139 -12.18 -13.60 8.25
N PHE A 140 -12.99 -14.66 8.20
CA PHE A 140 -13.13 -15.60 9.32
C PHE A 140 -11.79 -16.28 9.65
N GLY A 141 -11.08 -16.80 8.65
CA GLY A 141 -9.78 -17.43 8.84
C GLY A 141 -8.71 -16.48 9.39
N ALA A 142 -8.66 -15.25 8.85
CA ALA A 142 -7.79 -14.19 9.35
C ALA A 142 -8.07 -13.85 10.82
N ALA A 143 -9.35 -13.65 11.16
CA ALA A 143 -9.79 -13.31 12.52
C ALA A 143 -9.51 -14.45 13.52
N ALA A 144 -9.78 -15.70 13.12
CA ALA A 144 -9.52 -16.86 13.96
C ALA A 144 -8.02 -17.00 14.29
N VAL A 145 -7.14 -16.85 13.31
CA VAL A 145 -5.68 -16.87 13.55
C VAL A 145 -5.24 -15.68 14.39
N GLY A 146 -5.76 -14.48 14.10
CA GLY A 146 -5.46 -13.29 14.91
C GLY A 146 -5.84 -13.47 16.39
N ALA A 147 -7.03 -14.01 16.66
CA ALA A 147 -7.48 -14.33 18.00
C ALA A 147 -6.63 -15.41 18.67
N LEU A 148 -6.25 -16.46 17.92
CA LEU A 148 -5.39 -17.53 18.42
C LEU A 148 -4.00 -17.01 18.82
N VAL A 149 -3.38 -16.18 17.98
CA VAL A 149 -2.09 -15.57 18.26
C VAL A 149 -2.19 -14.63 19.47
N TRP A 150 -3.25 -13.83 19.55
CA TRP A 150 -3.48 -12.97 20.71
C TRP A 150 -3.64 -13.78 22.00
N PHE A 151 -4.41 -14.87 21.97
CA PHE A 151 -4.58 -15.76 23.13
C PHE A 151 -3.26 -16.43 23.54
N LEU A 152 -2.49 -16.94 22.57
CA LEU A 152 -1.25 -17.66 22.84
C LEU A 152 -0.09 -16.74 23.25
N GLY A 153 -0.06 -15.51 22.73
CA GLY A 153 0.89 -14.47 23.11
C GLY A 153 0.54 -13.78 24.42
N GLY A 154 -0.75 -13.50 24.65
CA GLY A 154 -1.25 -12.83 25.86
C GLY A 154 -1.20 -13.71 27.11
N SER A 155 -1.32 -15.04 26.95
CA SER A 155 -1.23 -16.00 28.06
C SER A 155 0.18 -16.12 28.68
N ARG A 156 1.21 -15.52 28.08
CA ARG A 156 2.58 -15.47 28.63
C ARG A 156 2.93 -14.14 29.33
N GLY A 157 1.96 -13.24 29.47
CA GLY A 157 2.13 -11.93 30.10
C GLY A 157 1.48 -11.78 31.49
N ALA A 158 1.10 -12.89 32.14
CA ALA A 158 0.57 -12.91 33.51
C ALA A 158 1.56 -13.59 34.46
#